data_AF-A0A7X6CCJ8-F1
#
_entry.id   AF-A0A7X6CCJ8-F1
#
_cell.length_a   1.000
_cell.length_b   1.000
_cell.length_c   1.000
_cell.angle_alpha   90.00
_cell.angle_beta   90.00
_cell.angle_gamma   90.00
#
_symmetry.space_group_name_H-M   'P 1'
#
loop_
_entity.id
_entity.type
_entity.pdbx_description
1 polymer ?
#
loop_
_entity_poly.entity_id
_entity_poly.type
_entity_poly.pdbx_seq_one_letter_code
_entity_poly.pdbx_strand_id
1 'polypeptide(L)'
;MNDFHSSIPDLNKAIASQNPFDRSLIVRSNDIWKPSFPDVPSINSVYMENQFIKYPDLADRTVVITGTNRGIGETLVKAFLSCQCRVVAVYRQDRPCISLPDIAEYRLILLQADIGDRTTIGAWLTEFESSGNSVNILVNNAGVLKNTPLLECDENDWHYIMDANLKHTFFLSQLFAKHMKKNDGKVRTNIGNSSTSPLKEDYNRYRF
;
A
#
# COMPACT_ATOMS: atom_id res chain seq x y z
N MET A 1 15.95 11.38 40.31
CA MET A 1 14.48 11.38 40.26
C MET A 1 14.10 12.08 38.97
N ASN A 2 13.72 11.33 37.94
CA ASN A 2 13.17 11.91 36.71
C ASN A 2 11.65 11.89 36.87
N ASP A 3 11.06 13.04 37.12
CA ASP A 3 9.60 13.20 37.09
C ASP A 3 9.14 13.07 35.64
N PHE A 4 8.73 11.86 35.27
CA PHE A 4 8.17 11.55 33.96
C PHE A 4 6.74 12.07 33.87
N HIS A 5 6.59 13.35 33.50
CA HIS A 5 5.28 13.97 33.24
C HIS A 5 4.56 13.26 32.08
N SER A 6 3.35 12.75 32.31
CA SER A 6 2.51 12.10 31.28
C SER A 6 1.92 13.13 30.31
N SER A 7 1.82 12.79 29.02
CA SER A 7 1.20 13.65 27.98
C SER A 7 -0.31 13.44 27.80
N ILE A 8 -0.93 12.55 28.59
CA ILE A 8 -2.37 12.22 28.50
C ILE A 8 -3.30 13.44 28.76
N PRO A 9 -3.04 14.32 29.74
CA PRO A 9 -3.87 15.50 29.96
C PRO A 9 -3.90 16.46 28.76
N ASP A 10 -2.76 16.62 28.08
CA ASP A 10 -2.64 17.46 26.89
C ASP A 10 -3.45 16.88 25.74
N LEU A 11 -3.40 15.55 25.55
CA LEU A 11 -4.16 14.84 24.52
C LEU A 11 -5.68 15.01 24.69
N ASN A 12 -6.21 14.94 25.91
CA ASN A 12 -7.64 15.17 26.15
C ASN A 12 -8.07 16.59 25.75
N LYS A 13 -7.19 17.58 25.96
CA LYS A 13 -7.43 18.97 25.53
C LYS A 13 -7.43 19.12 24.00
N ALA A 14 -6.61 18.33 23.30
CA ALA A 14 -6.57 18.28 21.84
C ALA A 14 -7.81 17.65 21.22
N ILE A 15 -8.25 16.52 21.78
CA ILE A 15 -9.47 15.85 21.31
C ILE A 15 -10.66 16.80 21.44
N ALA A 16 -10.74 17.55 22.54
CA ALA A 16 -11.76 18.57 22.74
C ALA A 16 -11.68 19.74 21.75
N SER A 17 -10.49 20.07 21.23
CA SER A 17 -10.30 21.17 20.27
C SER A 17 -10.62 20.78 18.82
N GLN A 18 -10.76 19.49 18.53
CA GLN A 18 -10.95 18.93 17.18
C GLN A 18 -9.91 19.41 16.15
N ASN A 19 -8.72 19.85 16.60
CA ASN A 19 -7.65 20.31 15.71
C ASN A 19 -6.56 19.24 15.59
N PRO A 20 -6.57 18.40 14.55
CA PRO A 20 -5.59 17.32 14.38
C PRO A 20 -4.18 17.82 14.01
N PHE A 21 -3.99 19.13 13.80
CA PHE A 21 -2.71 19.73 13.40
C PHE A 21 -2.10 20.65 14.48
N ASP A 22 -2.64 20.63 15.69
CA ASP A 22 -2.06 21.39 16.80
C ASP A 22 -0.68 20.82 17.15
N ARG A 23 0.36 21.54 16.69
CA ARG A 23 1.78 21.16 16.88
C ARG A 23 2.27 21.35 18.31
N SER A 24 1.46 21.91 19.20
CA SER A 24 1.79 21.99 20.63
C SER A 24 1.63 20.63 21.34
N LEU A 25 0.97 19.67 20.68
CA LEU A 25 0.83 18.30 21.17
C LEU A 25 2.00 17.42 20.80
N ILE A 26 2.75 17.04 21.82
CA ILE A 26 3.78 16.01 21.72
C ILE A 26 3.23 14.76 22.40
N VAL A 27 2.60 13.87 21.62
CA VAL A 27 2.27 12.53 22.10
C VAL A 27 3.53 11.70 22.10
N ARG A 28 3.98 11.26 23.29
CA ARG A 28 5.13 10.36 23.36
C ARG A 28 4.72 8.98 22.89
N SER A 29 5.55 8.36 22.04
CA SER A 29 5.29 7.02 21.50
C SER A 29 5.10 5.93 22.56
N ASN A 30 5.55 6.14 23.81
CA ASN A 30 5.30 5.20 24.91
C ASN A 30 3.93 5.37 25.57
N ASP A 31 3.30 6.55 25.49
CA ASP A 31 2.02 6.81 26.14
C ASP A 31 0.86 6.11 25.40
N ILE A 32 0.98 5.87 24.08
CA ILE A 32 -0.02 5.18 23.25
C ILE A 32 -0.29 3.73 23.69
N TRP A 33 0.61 3.14 24.48
CA TRP A 33 0.51 1.76 24.96
C TRP A 33 -0.06 1.65 26.39
N LYS A 34 -0.37 2.78 27.03
CA LYS A 34 -0.96 2.78 28.38
C LYS A 34 -2.47 2.47 28.28
N PRO A 35 -3.04 1.64 29.16
CA PRO A 35 -4.49 1.37 29.19
C PRO A 35 -5.36 2.62 29.39
N SER A 36 -4.77 3.69 29.94
CA SER A 36 -5.42 4.99 30.16
C SER A 36 -5.31 5.94 28.96
N PHE A 37 -4.69 5.53 27.87
CA PHE A 37 -4.62 6.34 26.66
C PHE A 37 -6.03 6.37 26.03
N PRO A 38 -6.60 7.55 25.77
CA PRO A 38 -7.95 7.66 25.23
C PRO A 38 -8.03 7.00 23.85
N ASP A 39 -9.19 6.42 23.54
CA ASP A 39 -9.51 5.98 22.18
C ASP A 39 -9.58 7.21 21.27
N VAL A 40 -8.46 7.51 20.62
CA VAL A 40 -8.42 8.50 19.56
C VAL A 40 -9.01 7.80 18.33
N PRO A 41 -10.05 8.37 17.69
CA PRO A 41 -10.51 7.88 16.40
C PRO A 41 -9.28 7.75 15.52
N SER A 42 -8.99 6.53 15.05
CA SER A 42 -7.85 6.35 14.15
C SER A 42 -7.99 7.37 13.03
N ILE A 43 -6.87 7.92 12.56
CA ILE A 43 -6.87 8.77 11.35
C ILE A 43 -7.74 8.11 10.27
N ASN A 44 -7.66 6.78 10.15
CA ASN A 44 -8.48 5.97 9.27
C ASN A 44 -10.00 6.12 9.50
N SER A 45 -10.49 6.16 10.75
CA SER A 45 -11.92 6.31 11.07
C SER A 45 -12.51 7.65 10.64
N VAL A 46 -11.74 8.74 10.70
CA VAL A 46 -12.18 10.07 10.23
C VAL A 46 -12.21 10.15 8.69
N TYR A 47 -11.41 9.32 8.01
CA TYR A 47 -11.41 9.22 6.54
C TYR A 47 -12.43 8.22 5.99
N MET A 48 -12.96 7.30 6.80
CA MET A 48 -13.95 6.30 6.34
C MET A 48 -15.27 6.93 5.87
N GLU A 49 -15.62 8.13 6.34
CA GLU A 49 -16.81 8.87 5.88
C GLU A 49 -16.55 9.75 4.64
N ASN A 50 -15.29 9.92 4.23
CA ASN A 50 -14.94 10.81 3.12
C ASN A 50 -14.55 10.03 1.86
N GLN A 51 -15.28 10.31 0.78
CA GLN A 51 -15.00 9.85 -0.57
C GLN A 51 -13.52 10.05 -0.92
N PHE A 52 -12.91 9.06 -1.60
CA PHE A 52 -11.58 9.24 -2.17
C PHE A 52 -11.47 10.58 -2.89
N ILE A 53 -10.38 11.31 -2.64
CA ILE A 53 -10.09 12.53 -3.38
C ILE A 53 -10.05 12.17 -4.87
N LYS A 54 -10.91 12.81 -5.65
CA LYS A 54 -11.00 12.57 -7.09
C LYS A 54 -10.01 13.45 -7.82
N TYR A 55 -9.25 12.85 -8.72
CA TYR A 55 -8.30 13.52 -9.60
C TYR A 55 -8.80 13.39 -11.04
N PRO A 56 -9.51 14.40 -11.59
CA PRO A 56 -10.11 14.31 -12.92
C PRO A 56 -9.10 14.06 -14.05
N ASP A 57 -7.85 14.48 -13.88
CA ASP A 57 -6.74 14.26 -14.83
C ASP A 57 -6.31 12.79 -14.93
N LEU A 58 -6.75 11.94 -13.99
CA LEU A 58 -6.53 10.50 -14.01
C LEU A 58 -7.65 9.73 -14.74
N ALA A 59 -8.75 10.38 -15.13
CA ALA A 59 -9.84 9.71 -15.83
C ALA A 59 -9.33 8.99 -17.09
N ASP A 60 -9.85 7.78 -17.32
CA ASP A 60 -9.50 6.89 -18.44
C ASP A 60 -8.02 6.46 -18.53
N ARG A 61 -7.17 6.85 -17.58
CA ARG A 61 -5.81 6.32 -17.45
C ARG A 61 -5.88 4.85 -17.04
N THR A 62 -5.02 4.03 -17.63
CA THR A 62 -4.83 2.65 -17.20
C THR A 62 -3.76 2.57 -16.11
N VAL A 63 -4.14 2.00 -14.97
CA VAL A 63 -3.31 1.86 -13.77
C VAL A 63 -3.12 0.38 -13.46
N VAL A 64 -1.88 -0.10 -13.45
CA VAL A 64 -1.52 -1.44 -13.01
C VAL A 64 -1.10 -1.38 -11.55
N ILE A 65 -1.71 -2.19 -10.69
CA ILE A 65 -1.42 -2.22 -9.25
C ILE A 65 -1.07 -3.65 -8.86
N THR A 66 0.07 -3.84 -8.20
CA THR A 66 0.49 -5.17 -7.72
C THR A 66 0.08 -5.41 -6.27
N GLY A 67 -0.18 -6.66 -5.88
CA GLY A 67 -0.50 -7.00 -4.48
C GLY A 67 -1.88 -6.50 -4.05
N THR A 68 -2.89 -6.74 -4.89
CA THR A 68 -4.23 -6.14 -4.76
C THR A 68 -5.24 -6.97 -3.96
N ASN A 69 -4.80 -8.08 -3.39
CA ASN A 69 -5.68 -9.03 -2.70
C ASN A 69 -6.24 -8.52 -1.36
N ARG A 70 -5.59 -7.53 -0.72
CA ARG A 70 -6.03 -6.95 0.57
C ARG A 70 -5.35 -5.61 0.87
N GLY A 71 -5.85 -4.94 1.91
CA GLY A 71 -5.17 -3.80 2.57
C GLY A 71 -4.97 -2.61 1.65
N ILE A 72 -3.74 -2.10 1.59
CA ILE A 72 -3.38 -0.92 0.79
C ILE A 72 -3.68 -1.16 -0.70
N GLY A 73 -3.34 -2.34 -1.23
CA GLY A 73 -3.56 -2.66 -2.65
C GLY A 73 -5.04 -2.62 -3.05
N GLU A 74 -5.91 -3.20 -2.23
CA GLU A 74 -7.36 -3.15 -2.43
C GLU A 74 -7.89 -1.72 -2.36
N THR A 75 -7.41 -0.95 -1.38
CA THR A 75 -7.80 0.47 -1.19
C THR A 75 -7.39 1.31 -2.39
N LEU A 76 -6.19 1.09 -2.93
CA LEU A 76 -5.70 1.74 -4.14
C LEU A 76 -6.57 1.40 -5.35
N VAL A 77 -6.98 0.14 -5.52
CA VAL A 77 -7.92 -0.24 -6.59
C VAL A 77 -9.20 0.57 -6.50
N LYS A 78 -9.83 0.61 -5.32
CA LYS A 78 -11.06 1.40 -5.10
C LYS A 78 -10.84 2.90 -5.36
N ALA A 79 -9.70 3.44 -4.92
CA ALA A 79 -9.35 4.84 -5.11
C ALA A 79 -9.21 5.21 -6.60
N PHE A 80 -8.44 4.44 -7.37
CA PHE A 80 -8.26 4.71 -8.80
C PHE A 80 -9.56 4.49 -9.60
N LEU A 81 -10.36 3.48 -9.26
CA LEU A 81 -11.68 3.30 -9.87
C LEU A 81 -12.61 4.50 -9.59
N SER A 82 -12.58 5.07 -8.38
CA SER A 82 -13.34 6.27 -8.04
C SER A 82 -12.93 7.52 -8.85
N CYS A 83 -11.70 7.52 -9.39
CA CYS A 83 -11.18 8.52 -10.31
C CYS A 83 -11.48 8.18 -11.78
N GLN A 84 -12.34 7.19 -12.05
CA GLN A 84 -12.68 6.72 -13.40
C GLN A 84 -11.49 6.14 -14.19
N CYS A 85 -10.42 5.72 -13.51
CA CYS A 85 -9.33 5.00 -14.15
C CYS A 85 -9.79 3.61 -14.60
N ARG A 86 -9.08 3.04 -15.58
CA ARG A 86 -9.08 1.60 -15.83
C ARG A 86 -8.02 0.98 -14.93
N VAL A 87 -8.38 -0.01 -14.11
CA VAL A 87 -7.46 -0.59 -13.13
C VAL A 87 -7.19 -2.05 -13.47
N VAL A 88 -5.91 -2.40 -13.60
CA VAL A 88 -5.44 -3.78 -13.70
C VAL A 88 -4.93 -4.19 -12.33
N ALA A 89 -5.73 -4.98 -11.63
CA ALA A 89 -5.41 -5.49 -10.30
C ALA A 89 -4.63 -6.81 -10.43
N VAL A 90 -3.33 -6.73 -10.16
CA VAL A 90 -2.42 -7.88 -10.23
C VAL A 90 -2.36 -8.59 -8.88
N TYR A 91 -2.56 -9.90 -8.90
CA TYR A 91 -2.54 -10.77 -7.74
C TYR A 91 -1.85 -12.10 -8.08
N ARG A 92 -1.32 -12.80 -7.07
CA ARG A 92 -0.55 -14.04 -7.31
C ARG A 92 -1.41 -15.31 -7.15
N GLN A 93 -2.08 -15.45 -6.01
CA GLN A 93 -2.81 -16.67 -5.65
C GLN A 93 -4.28 -16.35 -5.35
N ASP A 94 -4.52 -15.60 -4.28
CA ASP A 94 -5.88 -15.29 -3.85
C ASP A 94 -6.48 -14.19 -4.74
N ARG A 95 -7.55 -14.54 -5.45
CA ARG A 95 -8.31 -13.58 -6.25
C ARG A 95 -8.86 -12.48 -5.34
N PRO A 96 -8.62 -11.19 -5.65
CA PRO A 96 -9.18 -10.08 -4.88
C PRO A 96 -10.71 -10.15 -4.86
N CYS A 97 -11.32 -10.12 -3.67
CA CYS A 97 -12.76 -9.97 -3.50
C CYS A 97 -13.09 -8.48 -3.31
N ILE A 98 -13.04 -7.71 -4.41
CA ILE A 98 -13.24 -6.26 -4.35
C ILE A 98 -14.72 -5.98 -4.58
N SER A 99 -15.44 -5.62 -3.52
CA SER A 99 -16.82 -5.14 -3.63
C SER A 99 -16.83 -3.79 -4.34
N LEU A 100 -17.45 -3.73 -5.52
CA LEU A 100 -17.54 -2.53 -6.37
C LEU A 100 -18.99 -2.32 -6.84
N PRO A 101 -19.42 -1.07 -7.07
CA PRO A 101 -20.65 -0.80 -7.81
C PRO A 101 -20.50 -1.22 -9.27
N ASP A 102 -21.57 -1.72 -9.89
CA ASP A 102 -21.59 -2.35 -11.22
C ASP A 102 -20.81 -1.60 -12.31
N ILE A 103 -20.89 -0.26 -12.34
CA ILE A 103 -20.21 0.54 -13.37
C ILE A 103 -18.68 0.55 -13.24
N ALA A 104 -18.15 0.33 -12.03
CA ALA A 104 -16.72 0.24 -11.78
C ALA A 104 -16.15 -1.14 -12.15
N GLU A 105 -16.99 -2.17 -12.21
CA GLU A 105 -16.57 -3.53 -12.56
C GLU A 105 -16.02 -3.61 -14.00
N TYR A 106 -16.64 -2.90 -14.96
CA TYR A 106 -16.15 -2.84 -16.34
C TYR A 106 -14.80 -2.16 -16.51
N ARG A 107 -14.35 -1.39 -15.51
CA ARG A 107 -13.05 -0.72 -15.51
C ARG A 107 -12.01 -1.50 -14.72
N LEU A 108 -12.38 -2.61 -14.06
CA LEU A 108 -11.47 -3.48 -13.33
C LEU A 108 -11.09 -4.70 -14.18
N ILE A 109 -9.80 -4.91 -14.37
CA ILE A 109 -9.22 -6.10 -14.98
C ILE A 109 -8.47 -6.85 -13.89
N LEU A 110 -8.77 -8.13 -13.71
CA LEU A 110 -8.07 -9.00 -12.77
C LEU A 110 -6.98 -9.77 -13.52
N LEU A 111 -5.72 -9.59 -13.12
CA LEU A 111 -4.58 -10.28 -13.71
C LEU A 111 -3.92 -11.18 -12.66
N GLN A 112 -4.04 -12.50 -12.82
CA GLN A 112 -3.30 -13.45 -12.01
C GLN A 112 -1.88 -13.59 -12.56
N ALA A 113 -0.87 -13.11 -11.84
CA ALA A 113 0.53 -13.22 -12.23
C ALA A 113 1.47 -13.15 -11.02
N ASP A 114 2.59 -13.88 -11.10
CA ASP A 114 3.73 -13.63 -10.23
C ASP A 114 4.58 -12.50 -10.82
N ILE A 115 4.87 -11.47 -10.01
CA ILE A 115 5.70 -10.34 -10.43
C ILE A 115 7.18 -10.72 -10.65
N GLY A 116 7.61 -11.87 -10.13
CA GLY A 116 8.90 -12.47 -10.45
C GLY A 116 8.95 -13.07 -11.86
N ASP A 117 7.80 -13.48 -12.41
CA ASP A 117 7.68 -13.98 -13.78
C ASP A 117 7.36 -12.87 -14.77
N ARG A 118 8.42 -12.15 -15.15
CA ARG A 118 8.36 -11.05 -16.10
C ARG A 118 7.97 -11.48 -17.51
N THR A 119 8.13 -12.76 -17.84
CA THR A 119 7.78 -13.29 -19.16
C THR A 119 6.27 -13.30 -19.32
N THR A 120 5.55 -13.83 -18.32
CA THR A 120 4.08 -13.84 -18.31
C THR A 120 3.51 -12.42 -18.35
N ILE A 121 4.03 -11.51 -17.51
CA ILE A 121 3.55 -10.11 -17.50
C ILE A 121 3.89 -9.39 -18.82
N GLY A 122 5.07 -9.65 -19.39
CA GLY A 122 5.47 -9.10 -20.68
C GLY A 122 4.56 -9.54 -21.82
N ALA A 123 4.24 -10.84 -21.88
CA ALA A 123 3.31 -11.38 -22.88
C ALA A 123 1.91 -10.76 -22.76
N TRP A 124 1.38 -10.67 -21.53
CA TRP A 124 0.11 -10.00 -21.26
C TRP A 124 0.15 -8.53 -21.69
N LEU A 125 1.23 -7.81 -21.37
CA LEU A 125 1.37 -6.40 -21.73
C LEU A 125 1.39 -6.20 -23.26
N THR A 126 2.09 -7.06 -23.99
CA THR A 126 2.08 -7.05 -25.46
C THR A 126 0.69 -7.29 -26.04
N GLU A 127 -0.05 -8.28 -25.52
CA GLU A 127 -1.43 -8.56 -25.95
C GLU A 127 -2.37 -7.38 -25.64
N PHE A 128 -2.25 -6.85 -24.43
CA PHE A 128 -3.03 -5.72 -23.95
C PHE A 128 -2.84 -4.49 -24.85
N GLU A 129 -1.59 -4.18 -25.20
CA GLU A 129 -1.25 -3.08 -26.11
C GLU A 129 -1.66 -3.33 -27.55
N SER A 130 -1.54 -4.57 -28.04
CA SER A 130 -1.99 -4.95 -29.39
C SER A 130 -3.49 -4.78 -29.58
N SER A 131 -4.26 -4.83 -28.48
CA SER A 131 -5.70 -4.54 -28.45
C SER A 131 -6.02 -3.04 -28.45
N GLY A 132 -5.03 -2.17 -28.68
CA GLY A 132 -5.19 -0.72 -28.72
C GLY A 132 -5.20 -0.04 -27.35
N ASN A 133 -4.92 -0.78 -26.27
CA ASN A 133 -4.81 -0.21 -24.94
C ASN A 133 -3.39 0.31 -24.67
N SER A 134 -3.24 1.11 -23.62
CA SER A 134 -1.93 1.51 -23.11
C SER A 134 -1.94 1.52 -21.60
N VAL A 135 -0.79 1.30 -20.99
CA VAL A 135 -0.61 1.45 -19.54
C VAL A 135 0.01 2.82 -19.27
N ASN A 136 -0.58 3.59 -18.35
CA ASN A 136 -0.11 4.93 -18.01
C ASN A 136 0.57 4.99 -16.64
N ILE A 137 0.12 4.16 -15.69
CA ILE A 137 0.62 4.17 -14.32
C ILE A 137 0.92 2.74 -13.87
N LEU A 138 2.11 2.53 -13.31
CA LEU A 138 2.43 1.33 -12.53
C LEU A 138 2.51 1.73 -11.05
N VAL A 139 1.82 0.98 -10.20
CA VAL A 139 1.92 1.07 -8.74
C VAL A 139 2.49 -0.24 -8.21
N ASN A 140 3.78 -0.24 -7.88
CA ASN A 140 4.41 -1.35 -7.18
C ASN A 140 3.97 -1.32 -5.72
N ASN A 141 3.04 -2.19 -5.35
CA ASN A 141 2.51 -2.32 -3.99
C ASN A 141 2.67 -3.75 -3.43
N ALA A 142 2.85 -4.76 -4.29
CA ALA A 142 3.20 -6.09 -3.83
C ALA A 142 4.50 -6.06 -3.03
N GLY A 143 4.45 -6.67 -1.85
CA GLY A 143 5.61 -6.86 -1.00
C GLY A 143 5.33 -7.96 0.03
N VAL A 144 6.39 -8.50 0.58
CA VAL A 144 6.36 -9.53 1.60
C VAL A 144 7.12 -9.04 2.82
N LEU A 145 6.59 -9.40 3.99
CA LEU A 145 7.29 -9.27 5.25
C LEU A 145 7.43 -10.68 5.81
N LYS A 146 8.67 -11.10 6.08
CA LYS A 146 8.93 -12.30 6.86
C LYS A 146 9.39 -11.87 8.25
N ASN A 147 8.64 -12.27 9.26
CA ASN A 147 8.91 -11.89 10.65
C ASN A 147 9.80 -12.96 11.30
N THR A 148 11.05 -13.03 10.86
CA THR A 148 12.07 -13.91 11.45
C THR A 148 12.97 -13.07 12.37
N PRO A 149 13.27 -13.51 13.61
CA PRO A 149 14.26 -12.84 14.46
C PRO A 149 15.58 -12.63 13.73
N LEU A 150 16.26 -11.52 13.98
CA LEU A 150 17.48 -11.16 13.23
C LEU A 150 18.55 -12.26 13.26
N LEU A 151 18.72 -12.92 14.41
CA LEU A 151 19.70 -13.99 14.60
C LEU A 151 19.30 -15.33 13.96
N GLU A 152 18.03 -15.48 13.57
CA GLU A 152 17.47 -16.68 12.96
C GLU A 152 17.17 -16.50 11.47
N CYS A 153 17.31 -15.28 10.95
CA CYS A 153 17.12 -14.99 9.54
C CYS A 153 18.22 -15.67 8.74
N ASP A 154 17.83 -16.68 7.96
CA ASP A 154 18.75 -17.35 7.03
C ASP A 154 18.83 -16.61 5.69
N GLU A 155 19.73 -17.08 4.81
CA GLU A 155 19.89 -16.48 3.49
C GLU A 155 18.66 -16.67 2.58
N ASN A 156 17.88 -17.73 2.77
CA ASN A 156 16.67 -17.96 1.98
C ASN A 156 15.60 -16.92 2.32
N ASP A 157 15.48 -16.56 3.60
CA ASP A 157 14.60 -15.50 4.09
C ASP A 157 15.00 -14.15 3.51
N TRP A 158 16.30 -13.85 3.56
CA TRP A 158 16.85 -12.66 2.95
C TRP A 158 16.55 -12.59 1.45
N HIS A 159 16.87 -13.66 0.71
CA HIS A 159 16.62 -13.73 -0.73
C HIS A 159 15.14 -13.60 -1.05
N TYR A 160 14.26 -14.24 -0.29
CA TYR A 160 12.82 -14.14 -0.49
C TYR A 160 12.31 -12.70 -0.32
N ILE A 161 12.71 -12.01 0.75
CA ILE A 161 12.32 -10.61 1.01
C ILE A 161 12.88 -9.69 -0.07
N MET A 162 14.18 -9.81 -0.37
CA MET A 162 14.86 -8.94 -1.32
C MET A 162 14.39 -9.16 -2.76
N ASP A 163 14.11 -10.41 -3.13
CA ASP A 163 13.59 -10.72 -4.45
C ASP A 163 12.19 -10.10 -4.61
N ALA A 164 11.29 -10.36 -3.66
CA ALA A 164 9.93 -9.84 -3.70
C ALA A 164 9.84 -8.31 -3.65
N ASN A 165 10.56 -7.67 -2.72
CA ASN A 165 10.37 -6.23 -2.44
C ASN A 165 11.24 -5.33 -3.32
N LEU A 166 12.41 -5.80 -3.75
CA LEU A 166 13.37 -4.98 -4.49
C LEU A 166 13.58 -5.46 -5.92
N LYS A 167 14.05 -6.69 -6.11
CA LYS A 167 14.44 -7.20 -7.44
C LYS A 167 13.23 -7.24 -8.39
N HIS A 168 12.14 -7.87 -7.97
CA HIS A 168 10.94 -7.98 -8.79
C HIS A 168 10.34 -6.61 -9.07
N THR A 169 10.22 -5.76 -8.05
CA THR A 169 9.79 -4.36 -8.19
C THR A 169 10.62 -3.59 -9.22
N PHE A 170 11.94 -3.69 -9.15
CA PHE A 170 12.85 -2.99 -10.07
C PHE A 170 12.66 -3.47 -11.50
N PHE A 171 12.70 -4.78 -11.73
CA PHE A 171 12.62 -5.31 -13.09
C PHE A 171 11.21 -5.22 -13.68
N LEU A 172 10.16 -5.26 -12.86
CA LEU A 172 8.80 -4.96 -13.29
C LEU A 172 8.68 -3.50 -13.73
N SER A 173 9.24 -2.57 -12.93
CA SER A 173 9.32 -1.15 -13.28
C SER A 173 10.07 -0.93 -14.59
N GLN A 174 11.19 -1.64 -14.80
CA GLN A 174 11.95 -1.57 -16.04
C GLN A 174 11.12 -2.07 -17.24
N LEU A 175 10.39 -3.18 -17.09
CA LEU A 175 9.49 -3.71 -18.12
C LEU A 175 8.45 -2.66 -18.51
N PHE A 176 7.65 -2.17 -17.55
CA PHE A 176 6.62 -1.17 -17.83
C PHE A 176 7.19 0.15 -18.36
N ALA A 177 8.33 0.62 -17.84
CA ALA A 177 8.96 1.85 -18.33
C ALA A 177 9.35 1.77 -19.81
N LYS A 178 9.80 0.61 -20.30
CA LYS A 178 10.12 0.40 -21.73
C LYS A 178 8.88 0.58 -22.62
N HIS A 179 7.72 0.14 -22.14
CA HIS A 179 6.43 0.26 -22.83
C HIS A 179 5.83 1.67 -22.71
N MET A 180 5.90 2.25 -21.51
CA MET A 180 5.38 3.59 -21.18
C MET A 180 6.15 4.74 -21.83
N LYS A 181 7.40 4.53 -22.24
CA LYS A 181 8.28 5.59 -22.80
C LYS A 181 7.63 6.35 -23.97
N LYS A 182 6.72 5.72 -24.72
CA LYS A 182 6.01 6.32 -25.85
C LYS A 182 4.77 7.13 -25.46
N ASN A 183 4.26 6.95 -24.24
CA ASN A 183 2.92 7.40 -23.83
C ASN A 183 2.91 8.32 -22.59
N ASP A 184 4.05 8.94 -22.26
CA ASP A 184 4.23 9.79 -21.06
C ASP A 184 3.79 9.09 -19.75
N GLY A 185 4.01 7.77 -19.67
CA GLY A 185 3.62 6.98 -18.52
C GLY A 185 4.52 7.23 -17.30
N LYS A 186 3.95 7.02 -16.11
CA LYS A 186 4.62 7.26 -14.82
C LYS A 186 4.72 5.94 -14.05
N VAL A 187 5.90 5.66 -13.50
CA VAL A 187 6.08 4.57 -12.54
C VAL A 187 6.06 5.14 -11.13
N ARG A 188 5.20 4.61 -10.28
CA ARG A 188 5.14 4.89 -8.84
C ARG A 188 5.47 3.61 -8.09
N THR A 189 6.40 3.72 -7.16
CA THR A 189 6.82 2.60 -6.32
C THR A 189 6.47 2.92 -4.89
N ASN A 190 5.62 2.10 -4.28
CA ASN A 190 5.35 2.14 -2.86
C ASN A 190 6.12 0.98 -2.20
N ILE A 191 7.40 1.21 -1.89
CA ILE A 191 8.17 0.34 -1.01
C ILE A 191 8.19 1.04 0.35
N GLY A 192 7.37 0.57 1.27
CA GLY A 192 7.37 1.03 2.66
C GLY A 192 7.11 -0.14 3.58
N ASN A 193 8.14 -0.58 4.31
CA ASN A 193 7.96 -1.38 5.52
C ASN A 193 8.44 -0.53 6.72
N SER A 194 7.54 -0.23 7.67
CA SER A 194 7.98 0.23 8.99
C SER A 194 8.28 -0.99 9.85
N SER A 195 9.31 -1.74 9.48
CA SER A 195 9.79 -2.86 10.30
C SER A 195 11.00 -2.40 11.11
N THR A 196 10.78 -2.15 12.39
CA THR A 196 11.83 -2.21 13.39
C THR A 196 11.92 -3.65 13.85
N SER A 197 12.99 -4.37 13.49
CA SER A 197 13.28 -5.68 14.07
C SER A 197 13.86 -5.46 15.47
N PRO A 198 13.15 -5.79 16.56
CA PRO A 198 13.72 -5.70 17.89
C PRO A 198 14.81 -6.78 18.04
N LEU A 199 15.89 -6.46 18.76
CA LEU A 199 16.91 -7.43 19.17
C LEU A 199 16.41 -8.40 20.26
N LYS A 200 15.13 -8.32 20.67
CA LYS A 200 14.54 -9.10 21.77
C LYS A 200 13.32 -9.89 21.29
N GLU A 201 13.22 -11.13 21.74
CA GLU A 201 12.19 -12.13 21.38
C GLU A 201 10.73 -11.67 21.59
N ASP A 202 10.46 -10.75 22.53
CA ASP A 202 9.10 -10.53 23.05
C ASP A 202 8.32 -9.32 22.52
N TYR A 203 8.84 -8.55 21.55
CA TYR A 203 8.12 -7.36 21.03
C TYR A 203 7.10 -7.71 19.92
N ASN A 204 6.29 -8.74 20.15
CA ASN A 204 5.21 -9.14 19.26
C ASN A 204 3.83 -8.81 19.88
N ARG A 205 3.39 -7.56 19.74
CA ARG A 205 1.95 -7.23 19.78
C ARG A 205 1.63 -6.10 18.81
N TYR A 206 1.54 -6.45 17.52
CA TYR A 206 0.60 -5.75 16.63
C TYR A 206 -0.71 -6.54 16.65
N ARG A 207 -1.73 -5.98 17.29
CA ARG A 207 -3.13 -6.34 17.03
C ARG A 207 -3.73 -5.20 16.22
N PHE A 208 -4.38 -5.57 15.10
CA PHE A 208 -5.15 -4.65 14.26
C PHE A 208 -6.31 -4.04 15.04
#